data_AF-A0A7C7V717-F1
#
_entry.id   AF-A0A7C7V717-F1
#
_cell.length_a   1.000
_cell.length_b   1.000
_cell.length_c   1.000
_cell.angle_alpha   90.00
_cell.angle_beta   90.00
_cell.angle_gamma   90.00
#
_symmetry.space_group_name_H-M   'P 1'
#
loop_
_entity.id
_entity.type
_entity.pdbx_description
1 polymer ?
#
loop_
_entity_poly.entity_id
_entity_poly.type
_entity_poly.pdbx_seq_one_letter_code
_entity_poly.pdbx_strand_id
1 'polypeptide(L)'
;MNDLPRPSFGERLLAAFLAFMRMLAKAVLIVLLLGLLAGAAYFGIPYLYRTYIQPMEETQAALTTLETQTSQRLEDLSTRVNQLEANNAQLQGRIDALEEQQSRTQAALEALQTVVDEQGQALTTLDDLQKQLDALDARLKDLDTALTSVQENTQALQGQLEASQLAVKPLFHYLRLLQSMEHLTRARLFLSQANYGLATDEIRAAQTALGDLAVQVTPEQADAVREVVDRLQRAQKRLPQRPVLAAEEMDIAWRLLNDLLPLLTTPPGTLSPTPAAENTPTPTPTPTPNP
;
A
#
# COMPACT_ATOMS: atom_id res chain seq x y z
N MET A 1 -102.63 106.51 113.60
CA MET A 1 -101.29 106.02 113.20
C MET A 1 -101.44 105.16 111.96
N ASN A 2 -100.86 105.64 110.87
CA ASN A 2 -100.34 104.98 109.68
C ASN A 2 -101.30 104.48 108.58
N ASP A 3 -101.21 105.25 107.48
CA ASP A 3 -101.56 104.97 106.09
C ASP A 3 -101.04 103.63 105.56
N LEU A 4 -101.90 102.95 104.81
CA LEU A 4 -101.55 102.05 103.71
C LEU A 4 -102.60 102.25 102.60
N PRO A 5 -102.30 102.99 101.51
CA PRO A 5 -103.25 103.20 100.43
C PRO A 5 -103.46 101.91 99.62
N ARG A 6 -104.74 101.56 99.44
CA ARG A 6 -105.20 100.35 98.74
C ARG A 6 -105.01 100.49 97.22
N PRO A 7 -104.60 99.41 96.52
CA PRO A 7 -104.24 99.46 95.11
C PRO A 7 -105.46 99.68 94.22
N SER A 8 -105.27 100.52 93.21
CA SER A 8 -106.30 100.93 92.25
C SER A 8 -106.50 99.89 91.16
N PHE A 9 -107.72 99.89 90.60
CA PHE A 9 -108.25 98.97 89.59
C PHE A 9 -107.38 98.83 88.32
N GLY A 10 -106.45 99.75 88.06
CA GLY A 10 -105.58 99.76 86.87
C GLY A 10 -104.47 98.71 86.86
N GLU A 11 -103.91 98.32 88.02
CA GLU A 11 -102.78 97.36 88.08
C GLU A 11 -103.20 95.92 87.73
N ARG A 12 -104.44 95.55 88.05
CA ARG A 12 -104.97 94.21 87.74
C ARG A 12 -105.26 94.01 86.25
N LEU A 13 -105.56 95.10 85.53
CA LEU A 13 -105.82 95.06 84.09
C LEU A 13 -104.51 94.97 83.28
N LEU A 14 -103.44 95.59 83.78
CA LEU A 14 -102.11 95.53 83.18
C LEU A 14 -101.42 94.16 83.37
N ALA A 15 -101.60 93.53 84.54
CA ALA A 15 -101.04 92.20 84.82
C ALA A 15 -101.65 91.08 83.94
N ALA A 16 -102.95 91.14 83.64
CA ALA A 16 -103.62 90.16 82.77
C ALA A 16 -103.17 90.28 81.30
N PHE A 17 -102.91 91.49 80.81
CA PHE A 17 -102.45 91.75 79.45
C PHE A 17 -101.02 91.23 79.19
N LEU A 18 -100.11 91.38 80.16
CA LEU A 18 -98.75 90.82 80.06
C LEU A 18 -98.72 89.28 80.10
N ALA A 19 -99.60 88.63 80.88
CA ALA A 19 -99.69 87.17 80.90
C ALA A 19 -100.12 86.60 79.54
N PHE A 20 -101.05 87.27 78.85
CA PHE A 20 -101.52 86.89 77.52
C PHE A 20 -100.41 86.98 76.45
N MET A 21 -99.65 88.09 76.40
CA MET A 21 -98.52 88.26 75.47
C MET A 21 -97.41 87.20 75.65
N ARG A 22 -97.14 86.79 76.90
CA ARG A 22 -96.10 85.78 77.20
C ARG A 22 -96.48 84.37 76.75
N MET A 23 -97.78 84.06 76.76
CA MET A 23 -98.32 82.77 76.30
C MET A 23 -98.26 82.66 74.77
N LEU A 24 -98.55 83.76 74.06
CA LEU A 24 -98.47 83.84 72.60
C LEU A 24 -97.03 83.67 72.09
N ALA A 25 -96.05 84.32 72.73
CA ALA A 25 -94.64 84.19 72.37
C ALA A 25 -94.11 82.75 72.53
N LYS A 26 -94.55 82.03 73.58
CA LYS A 26 -94.20 80.61 73.76
C LYS A 26 -94.80 79.72 72.68
N ALA A 27 -96.04 79.97 72.24
CA ALA A 27 -96.68 79.20 71.18
C ALA A 27 -95.97 79.38 69.83
N VAL A 28 -95.60 80.61 69.46
CA VAL A 28 -94.87 80.91 68.22
C VAL A 28 -93.50 80.22 68.19
N LEU A 29 -92.79 80.21 69.32
CA LEU A 29 -91.46 79.58 69.41
C LEU A 29 -91.50 78.06 69.25
N ILE A 30 -92.56 77.41 69.77
CA ILE A 30 -92.77 75.96 69.58
C ILE A 30 -93.07 75.63 68.11
N VAL A 31 -93.90 76.43 67.45
CA VAL A 31 -94.21 76.25 66.01
C VAL A 31 -92.95 76.44 65.15
N LEU A 32 -92.09 77.42 65.50
CA LEU A 32 -90.82 77.65 64.82
C LEU A 32 -89.84 76.48 64.99
N LEU A 33 -89.76 75.92 66.21
CA LEU A 33 -88.93 74.74 66.49
C LEU A 33 -89.39 73.51 65.71
N LEU A 34 -90.71 73.26 65.66
CA LEU A 34 -91.29 72.17 64.88
C LEU A 34 -91.07 72.35 63.38
N GLY A 35 -91.22 73.57 62.86
CA GLY A 35 -90.93 73.89 61.47
C GLY A 35 -89.45 73.70 61.10
N LEU A 36 -88.53 74.05 62.00
CA LEU A 36 -87.09 73.87 61.80
C LEU A 36 -86.68 72.40 61.85
N LEU A 37 -87.29 71.61 62.74
CA LEU A 37 -87.05 70.16 62.82
C LEU A 37 -87.60 69.43 61.59
N ALA A 38 -88.79 69.81 61.12
CA ALA A 38 -89.38 69.29 59.89
C ALA A 38 -88.55 69.66 58.66
N GLY A 39 -88.03 70.89 58.59
CA GLY A 39 -87.09 71.32 57.55
C GLY A 39 -85.78 70.53 57.59
N ALA A 40 -85.21 70.33 58.77
CA ALA A 40 -83.99 69.52 58.94
C ALA A 40 -84.20 68.05 58.55
N ALA A 41 -85.36 67.46 58.85
CA ALA A 41 -85.69 66.11 58.42
C ALA A 41 -85.92 66.04 56.89
N TYR A 42 -86.66 67.00 56.33
CA TYR A 42 -86.98 67.06 54.90
C TYR A 42 -85.75 67.30 54.02
N PHE A 43 -84.78 68.11 54.46
CA PHE A 43 -83.55 68.38 53.72
C PHE A 43 -82.36 67.49 54.13
N GLY A 44 -82.33 66.98 55.36
CA GLY A 44 -81.23 66.15 55.87
C GLY A 44 -81.24 64.72 55.33
N ILE A 45 -82.42 64.10 55.21
CA ILE A 45 -82.57 62.74 54.67
C ILE A 45 -82.10 62.65 53.20
N PRO A 46 -82.51 63.55 52.27
CA PRO A 46 -82.03 63.49 50.89
C PRO A 46 -80.55 63.88 50.71
N TYR A 47 -79.98 64.70 51.61
CA TYR A 47 -78.56 65.07 51.55
C TYR A 47 -77.65 63.88 51.92
N LEU A 48 -78.00 63.15 52.99
CA LEU A 48 -77.26 61.95 53.42
C LEU A 48 -77.30 60.83 52.36
N TYR A 49 -78.41 60.68 51.63
CA TYR A 49 -78.55 59.69 50.55
C TYR A 49 -77.57 59.95 49.40
N ARG A 50 -77.34 61.22 49.02
CA ARG A 50 -76.41 61.58 47.94
C ARG A 50 -74.93 61.47 48.34
N THR A 51 -74.59 61.77 49.59
CA THR A 51 -73.18 61.83 50.02
C THR A 51 -72.60 60.45 50.38
N TYR A 52 -73.42 59.49 50.82
CA TYR A 52 -72.91 58.22 51.34
C TYR A 52 -73.26 56.96 50.53
N ILE A 53 -74.33 56.96 49.74
CA ILE A 53 -74.79 55.73 49.05
C ILE A 53 -74.25 55.63 47.61
N GLN A 54 -74.12 56.74 46.88
CA GLN A 54 -73.53 56.73 45.53
C GLN A 54 -72.04 56.32 45.44
N PRO A 55 -71.12 56.70 46.36
CA PRO A 55 -69.72 56.30 46.21
C PRO A 55 -69.51 54.79 46.38
N MET A 56 -70.47 54.04 46.95
CA MET A 56 -70.40 52.58 47.11
C MET A 56 -70.78 51.83 45.83
N GLU A 57 -71.65 52.39 44.98
CA GLU A 57 -72.02 51.79 43.69
C GLU A 57 -70.90 51.97 42.64
N GLU A 58 -70.27 53.15 42.61
CA GLU A 58 -69.11 53.44 41.75
C GLU A 58 -67.86 52.67 42.20
N THR A 59 -67.63 52.54 43.52
CA THR A 59 -66.52 51.69 44.00
C THR A 59 -66.79 50.22 43.78
N GLN A 60 -68.03 49.72 43.91
CA GLN A 60 -68.35 48.32 43.56
C GLN A 60 -68.15 48.05 42.06
N ALA A 61 -68.62 48.94 41.18
CA ALA A 61 -68.43 48.80 39.73
C ALA A 61 -66.94 48.91 39.33
N ALA A 62 -66.18 49.80 39.97
CA ALA A 62 -64.73 49.91 39.78
C ALA A 62 -63.99 48.69 40.33
N LEU A 63 -64.40 48.13 41.47
CA LEU A 63 -63.85 46.89 42.03
C LEU A 63 -64.10 45.72 41.08
N THR A 64 -65.33 45.54 40.59
CA THR A 64 -65.64 44.46 39.64
C THR A 64 -64.89 44.61 38.33
N THR A 65 -64.70 45.85 37.85
CA THR A 65 -63.92 46.11 36.63
C THR A 65 -62.44 45.82 36.87
N LEU A 66 -61.89 46.24 38.01
CA LEU A 66 -60.51 45.96 38.41
C LEU A 66 -60.29 44.45 38.58
N GLU A 67 -61.20 43.75 39.26
CA GLU A 67 -61.20 42.29 39.44
C GLU A 67 -61.21 41.55 38.11
N THR A 68 -62.06 41.98 37.17
CA THR A 68 -62.13 41.42 35.82
C THR A 68 -60.82 41.68 35.06
N GLN A 69 -60.26 42.89 35.18
CA GLN A 69 -59.01 43.27 34.52
C GLN A 69 -57.80 42.54 35.13
N THR A 70 -57.78 42.32 36.44
CA THR A 70 -56.78 41.46 37.09
C THR A 70 -56.93 40.01 36.68
N SER A 71 -58.15 39.49 36.56
CA SER A 71 -58.38 38.11 36.11
C SER A 71 -57.91 37.90 34.67
N GLN A 72 -58.24 38.83 33.76
CA GLN A 72 -57.77 38.80 32.38
C GLN A 72 -56.24 38.91 32.28
N ARG A 73 -55.61 39.77 33.09
CA ARG A 73 -54.14 39.86 33.14
C ARG A 73 -53.52 38.57 33.64
N LEU A 74 -54.09 37.93 34.66
CA LEU A 74 -53.61 36.64 35.17
C LEU A 74 -53.76 35.54 34.12
N GLU A 75 -54.84 35.55 33.34
CA GLU A 75 -55.07 34.60 32.26
C GLU A 75 -54.11 34.79 31.07
N ASP A 76 -53.85 36.05 30.66
CA ASP A 76 -52.84 36.37 29.63
C ASP A 76 -51.43 36.00 30.11
N LEU A 77 -51.07 36.33 31.37
CA LEU A 77 -49.81 35.90 31.99
C LEU A 77 -49.68 34.37 32.01
N SER A 78 -50.74 33.65 32.41
CA SER A 78 -50.74 32.18 32.40
C SER A 78 -50.55 31.63 30.99
N THR A 79 -51.20 32.23 29.99
CA THR A 79 -51.07 31.81 28.59
C THR A 79 -49.66 32.03 28.07
N ARG A 80 -49.07 33.19 28.36
CA ARG A 80 -47.68 33.51 27.99
C ARG A 80 -46.67 32.59 28.68
N VAL A 81 -46.87 32.28 29.97
CA VAL A 81 -46.03 31.33 30.70
C VAL A 81 -46.11 29.95 30.05
N ASN A 82 -47.31 29.44 29.76
CA ASN A 82 -47.50 28.15 29.08
C ASN A 82 -46.83 28.13 27.69
N GLN A 83 -46.92 29.22 26.91
CA GLN A 83 -46.23 29.32 25.63
C GLN A 83 -44.71 29.35 25.77
N LEU A 84 -44.18 30.07 26.77
CA LEU A 84 -42.74 30.11 27.05
C LEU A 84 -42.22 28.74 27.51
N GLU A 85 -42.99 28.02 28.33
CA GLU A 85 -42.67 26.65 28.75
C GLU A 85 -42.64 25.69 27.55
N ALA A 86 -43.65 25.76 26.67
CA ALA A 86 -43.68 24.96 25.45
C ALA A 86 -42.50 25.28 24.51
N ASN A 87 -42.18 26.56 24.32
CA ASN A 87 -41.03 26.99 23.52
C ASN A 87 -39.71 26.52 24.14
N ASN A 88 -39.55 26.61 25.47
CA ASN A 88 -38.36 26.11 26.17
C ASN A 88 -38.22 24.58 26.02
N ALA A 89 -39.32 23.83 26.15
CA ALA A 89 -39.29 22.38 25.93
C ALA A 89 -38.90 22.03 24.49
N GLN A 90 -39.39 22.79 23.49
CA GLN A 90 -39.00 22.61 22.09
C GLN A 90 -37.52 22.96 21.86
N LEU A 91 -37.03 24.06 22.44
CA LEU A 91 -35.63 24.45 22.34
C LEU A 91 -34.71 23.41 22.98
N GLN A 92 -35.08 22.89 24.15
CA GLN A 92 -34.33 21.81 24.81
C GLN A 92 -34.27 20.56 23.91
N GLY A 93 -35.40 20.12 23.34
CA GLY A 93 -35.41 18.98 22.42
C GLY A 93 -34.57 19.21 21.16
N ARG A 94 -34.47 20.45 20.66
CA ARG A 94 -33.57 20.80 19.54
C ARG A 94 -32.11 20.80 19.95
N ILE A 95 -31.79 21.22 21.17
CA ILE A 95 -30.43 21.16 21.72
C ILE A 95 -30.00 19.71 21.83
N ASP A 96 -30.82 18.85 22.45
CA ASP A 96 -30.52 17.43 22.63
C ASP A 96 -30.29 16.74 21.26
N ALA A 97 -31.10 17.06 20.24
CA ALA A 97 -30.94 16.52 18.89
C ALA A 97 -29.65 17.02 18.20
N LEU A 98 -29.28 18.28 18.40
CA LEU A 98 -28.03 18.84 17.87
C LEU A 98 -26.80 18.25 18.55
N GLU A 99 -26.85 18.02 19.86
CA GLU A 99 -25.78 17.35 20.62
C GLU A 99 -25.60 15.90 20.13
N GLU A 100 -26.69 15.18 19.89
CA GLU A 100 -26.63 13.83 19.32
C GLU A 100 -26.04 13.85 17.90
N GLN A 101 -26.48 14.79 17.05
CA GLN A 101 -25.92 14.95 15.71
C GLN A 101 -24.42 15.27 15.76
N GLN A 102 -24.00 16.17 16.66
CA GLN A 102 -22.61 16.54 16.84
C GLN A 102 -21.77 15.33 17.25
N SER A 103 -22.22 14.54 18.22
CA SER A 103 -21.57 13.30 18.66
C SER A 103 -21.42 12.31 17.50
N ARG A 104 -22.48 12.12 16.69
CA ARG A 104 -22.42 11.25 15.50
C ARG A 104 -21.43 11.74 14.45
N THR A 105 -21.39 13.05 14.19
CA THR A 105 -20.43 13.63 13.23
C THR A 105 -18.99 13.52 13.73
N GLN A 106 -18.75 13.70 15.03
CA GLN A 106 -17.44 13.51 15.65
C GLN A 106 -16.95 12.07 15.46
N ALA A 107 -17.81 11.09 15.76
CA ALA A 107 -17.48 9.68 15.58
C ALA A 107 -17.23 9.32 14.10
N ALA A 108 -18.00 9.90 13.17
CA ALA A 108 -17.79 9.70 11.73
C ALA A 108 -16.46 10.30 11.24
N LEU A 109 -16.04 11.45 11.78
CA LEU A 109 -14.76 12.06 11.46
C LEU A 109 -13.59 11.22 11.98
N GLU A 110 -13.68 10.68 13.20
CA GLU A 110 -12.68 9.77 13.77
C GLU A 110 -12.55 8.48 12.96
N ALA A 111 -13.67 7.90 12.55
CA ALA A 111 -13.69 6.74 11.66
C ALA A 111 -13.05 7.06 10.29
N LEU A 112 -13.38 8.22 9.70
CA LEU A 112 -12.81 8.64 8.43
C LEU A 112 -11.29 8.87 8.53
N GLN A 113 -10.81 9.49 9.62
CA GLN A 113 -9.39 9.66 9.88
C GLN A 113 -8.67 8.32 9.93
N THR A 114 -9.26 7.32 10.58
CA THR A 114 -8.72 5.96 10.64
C THR A 114 -8.59 5.35 9.24
N VAL A 115 -9.62 5.49 8.40
CA VAL A 115 -9.58 5.00 7.01
C VAL A 115 -8.52 5.72 6.17
N VAL A 116 -8.33 7.03 6.37
CA VAL A 116 -7.27 7.79 5.69
C VAL A 116 -5.89 7.30 6.10
N ASP A 117 -5.67 7.03 7.39
CA ASP A 117 -4.40 6.50 7.89
C ASP A 117 -4.12 5.09 7.34
N GLU A 118 -5.14 4.22 7.29
CA GLU A 118 -5.06 2.89 6.67
C GLU A 118 -4.74 2.96 5.17
N GLN A 119 -5.37 3.89 4.43
CA GLN A 119 -5.03 4.12 3.01
C GLN A 119 -3.60 4.63 2.84
N GLY A 120 -3.12 5.48 3.76
CA GLY A 120 -1.73 5.92 3.78
C GLY A 120 -0.76 4.74 3.92
N GLN A 121 -1.06 3.79 4.80
CA GLN A 121 -0.29 2.55 4.94
C GLN A 121 -0.41 1.64 3.70
N ALA A 122 -1.58 1.54 3.09
CA ALA A 122 -1.74 0.78 1.84
C ALA A 122 -0.86 1.36 0.72
N LEU A 123 -0.77 2.68 0.59
CA LEU A 123 0.11 3.33 -0.38
C LEU A 123 1.60 3.06 -0.11
N THR A 124 2.04 3.04 1.15
CA THR A 124 3.43 2.68 1.45
C THR A 124 3.73 1.21 1.15
N THR A 125 2.77 0.32 1.36
CA THR A 125 2.95 -1.10 0.95
C THR A 125 3.02 -1.25 -0.57
N LEU A 126 2.24 -0.47 -1.34
CA LEU A 126 2.30 -0.49 -2.80
C LEU A 126 3.66 0.03 -3.32
N ASP A 127 4.20 1.08 -2.71
CA ASP A 127 5.54 1.60 -3.03
C ASP A 127 6.63 0.55 -2.76
N ASP A 128 6.53 -0.18 -1.64
CA ASP A 128 7.46 -1.27 -1.33
C ASP A 128 7.34 -2.43 -2.33
N LEU A 129 6.11 -2.85 -2.67
CA LEU A 129 5.89 -3.87 -3.69
C LEU A 129 6.47 -3.45 -5.05
N GLN A 130 6.34 -2.18 -5.42
CA GLN A 130 6.91 -1.68 -6.67
C GLN A 130 8.44 -1.74 -6.67
N LYS A 131 9.09 -1.36 -5.56
CA LYS A 131 10.55 -1.53 -5.40
C LYS A 131 10.98 -2.99 -5.47
N GLN A 132 10.21 -3.90 -4.89
CA GLN A 132 10.48 -5.34 -5.00
C GLN A 132 10.37 -5.83 -6.44
N LEU A 133 9.39 -5.33 -7.20
CA LEU A 133 9.22 -5.67 -8.62
C LEU A 133 10.41 -5.18 -9.46
N ASP A 134 10.85 -3.94 -9.24
CA ASP A 134 12.04 -3.38 -9.91
C ASP A 134 13.31 -4.18 -9.59
N ALA A 135 13.46 -4.61 -8.33
CA ALA A 135 14.57 -5.46 -7.92
C ALA A 135 14.52 -6.87 -8.55
N LEU A 136 13.33 -7.43 -8.75
CA LEU A 136 13.16 -8.69 -9.47
C LEU A 136 13.48 -8.55 -10.96
N ASP A 137 13.08 -7.45 -11.60
CA ASP A 137 13.42 -7.18 -13.00
C ASP A 137 14.94 -7.06 -13.21
N ALA A 138 15.62 -6.34 -12.31
CA ALA A 138 17.09 -6.26 -12.32
C ALA A 138 17.74 -7.64 -12.19
N ARG A 139 17.24 -8.50 -11.27
CA ARG A 139 17.74 -9.88 -11.12
C ARG A 139 17.50 -10.74 -12.35
N LEU A 140 16.36 -10.59 -13.03
CA LEU A 140 16.08 -11.31 -14.27
C LEU A 140 17.07 -10.92 -15.38
N LYS A 141 17.41 -9.63 -15.47
CA LYS A 141 18.41 -9.14 -16.43
C LYS A 141 19.82 -9.65 -16.12
N ASP A 142 20.19 -9.72 -14.85
CA ASP A 142 21.47 -10.31 -14.43
C ASP A 142 21.53 -11.81 -14.76
N LEU A 143 20.42 -12.54 -14.55
CA LEU A 143 20.32 -13.96 -14.91
C LEU A 143 20.43 -14.19 -16.42
N ASP A 144 19.82 -13.34 -17.25
CA ASP A 144 19.92 -13.42 -18.71
C ASP A 144 21.38 -13.20 -19.20
N THR A 145 22.07 -12.25 -18.57
CA THR A 145 23.49 -11.99 -18.82
C THR A 145 24.35 -13.19 -18.41
N ALA A 146 24.09 -13.77 -17.23
CA ALA A 146 24.79 -14.95 -16.75
C ALA A 146 24.56 -16.18 -17.65
N LEU A 147 23.32 -16.36 -18.13
CA LEU A 147 22.97 -17.45 -19.04
C LEU A 147 23.73 -17.33 -20.37
N THR A 148 23.80 -16.12 -20.93
CA THR A 148 24.56 -15.83 -22.15
C THR A 148 26.03 -16.16 -21.95
N SER A 149 26.63 -15.74 -20.83
CA SER A 149 28.04 -16.05 -20.52
C SER A 149 28.30 -17.56 -20.36
N VAL A 150 27.40 -18.30 -19.71
CA VAL A 150 27.51 -19.76 -19.59
C VAL A 150 27.42 -20.44 -20.96
N GLN A 151 26.54 -19.95 -21.84
CA GLN A 151 26.40 -20.48 -23.20
C GLN A 151 27.68 -20.25 -24.02
N GLU A 152 28.25 -19.05 -23.98
CA GLU A 152 29.51 -18.72 -24.65
C GLU A 152 30.67 -19.58 -24.12
N ASN A 153 30.79 -19.72 -22.80
CA ASN A 153 31.80 -20.57 -22.17
C ASN A 153 31.65 -22.04 -22.57
N THR A 154 30.42 -22.54 -22.65
CA THR A 154 30.15 -23.92 -23.07
C THR A 154 30.55 -24.14 -24.53
N GLN A 155 30.24 -23.19 -25.41
CA GLN A 155 30.66 -23.24 -26.81
C GLN A 155 32.18 -23.19 -26.96
N ALA A 156 32.84 -22.33 -26.17
CA ALA A 156 34.30 -22.23 -26.16
C ALA A 156 34.97 -23.54 -25.68
N LEU A 157 34.46 -24.12 -24.59
CA LEU A 157 34.95 -25.41 -24.07
C LEU A 157 34.74 -26.55 -25.07
N GLN A 158 33.60 -26.58 -25.76
CA GLN A 158 33.35 -27.57 -26.80
C GLN A 158 34.36 -27.44 -27.94
N GLY A 159 34.61 -26.21 -28.42
CA GLY A 159 35.62 -25.96 -29.44
C GLY A 159 37.04 -26.35 -29.00
N GLN A 160 37.40 -26.07 -27.74
CA GLN A 160 38.69 -26.49 -27.17
C GLN A 160 38.81 -28.01 -27.07
N LEU A 161 37.74 -28.72 -26.69
CA LEU A 161 37.72 -30.17 -26.59
C LEU A 161 37.90 -30.80 -27.98
N GLU A 162 37.18 -30.31 -28.99
CA GLU A 162 37.32 -30.77 -30.37
C GLU A 162 38.75 -30.51 -30.88
N ALA A 163 39.30 -29.31 -30.67
CA ALA A 163 40.66 -28.98 -31.06
C ALA A 163 41.70 -29.88 -30.36
N SER A 164 41.52 -30.16 -29.07
CA SER A 164 42.39 -31.06 -28.30
C SER A 164 42.33 -32.49 -28.84
N GLN A 165 41.13 -33.00 -29.16
CA GLN A 165 40.97 -34.33 -29.76
C GLN A 165 41.66 -34.42 -31.12
N LEU A 166 41.54 -33.39 -31.96
CA LEU A 166 42.23 -33.32 -33.24
C LEU A 166 43.75 -33.28 -33.08
N ALA A 167 44.27 -32.60 -32.05
CA ALA A 167 45.70 -32.53 -31.78
C ALA A 167 46.28 -33.84 -31.23
N VAL A 168 45.51 -34.56 -30.40
CA VAL A 168 45.97 -35.79 -29.72
C VAL A 168 45.88 -37.03 -30.61
N LYS A 169 44.90 -37.10 -31.53
CA LYS A 169 44.68 -38.26 -32.39
C LYS A 169 45.91 -38.66 -33.24
N PRO A 170 46.61 -37.74 -33.93
CA PRO A 170 47.83 -38.08 -34.69
C PRO A 170 48.97 -38.59 -33.79
N LEU A 171 49.09 -38.08 -32.55
CA LEU A 171 50.11 -38.55 -31.61
C LEU A 171 49.89 -40.01 -31.22
N PHE A 172 48.63 -40.41 -30.97
CA PHE A 172 48.30 -41.81 -30.72
C PHE A 172 48.60 -42.70 -31.93
N HIS A 173 48.28 -42.25 -33.15
CA HIS A 173 48.61 -42.99 -34.37
C HIS A 173 50.13 -43.18 -34.51
N TYR A 174 50.91 -42.13 -34.29
CA TYR A 174 52.36 -42.16 -34.35
C TYR A 174 52.96 -43.13 -33.33
N LEU A 175 52.49 -43.08 -32.07
CA LEU A 175 52.96 -43.99 -31.02
C LEU A 175 52.69 -45.46 -31.38
N ARG A 176 51.52 -45.75 -31.96
CA ARG A 176 51.15 -47.12 -32.36
C ARG A 176 51.99 -47.64 -33.53
N LEU A 177 52.32 -46.78 -34.49
CA LEU A 177 53.26 -47.11 -35.57
C LEU A 177 54.66 -47.37 -35.02
N LEU A 178 55.17 -46.50 -34.14
CA LEU A 178 56.49 -46.64 -33.56
C LEU A 178 56.62 -47.95 -32.77
N GLN A 179 55.60 -48.27 -31.95
CA GLN A 179 55.52 -49.55 -31.24
C GLN A 179 55.55 -50.73 -32.21
N SER A 180 54.82 -50.65 -33.33
CA SER A 180 54.80 -51.71 -34.35
C SER A 180 56.17 -51.87 -35.03
N MET A 181 56.86 -50.77 -35.32
CA MET A 181 58.22 -50.79 -35.88
C MET A 181 59.25 -51.36 -34.89
N GLU A 182 59.11 -51.08 -33.59
CA GLU A 182 59.94 -51.68 -32.55
C GLU A 182 59.78 -53.20 -32.53
N HIS A 183 58.54 -53.69 -32.50
CA HIS A 183 58.24 -55.13 -32.55
C HIS A 183 58.85 -55.78 -33.80
N LEU A 184 58.76 -55.15 -34.97
CA LEU A 184 59.39 -55.68 -36.19
C LEU A 184 60.92 -55.69 -36.11
N THR A 185 61.52 -54.66 -35.53
CA THR A 185 62.98 -54.60 -35.35
C THR A 185 63.46 -55.70 -34.42
N ARG A 186 62.72 -55.96 -33.33
CA ARG A 186 63.02 -57.05 -32.40
C ARG A 186 62.78 -58.43 -33.01
N ALA A 187 61.71 -58.60 -33.77
CA ALA A 187 61.44 -59.83 -34.51
C ALA A 187 62.58 -60.17 -35.49
N ARG A 188 63.13 -59.18 -36.20
CA ARG A 188 64.30 -59.37 -37.08
C ARG A 188 65.55 -59.80 -36.32
N LEU A 189 65.79 -59.20 -35.15
CA LEU A 189 66.89 -59.61 -34.27
C LEU A 189 66.73 -61.06 -33.82
N PHE A 190 65.52 -61.48 -33.45
CA PHE A 190 65.26 -62.87 -33.09
C PHE A 190 65.40 -63.83 -34.28
N LEU A 191 65.03 -63.41 -35.49
CA LEU A 191 65.27 -64.21 -36.70
C LEU A 191 66.76 -64.40 -36.99
N SER A 192 67.58 -63.36 -36.83
CA SER A 192 69.03 -63.46 -37.05
C SER A 192 69.73 -64.34 -36.01
N GLN A 193 69.13 -64.47 -34.82
CA GLN A 193 69.58 -65.38 -33.75
C GLN A 193 68.95 -66.78 -33.83
N ALA A 194 68.19 -67.09 -34.89
CA ALA A 194 67.44 -68.34 -35.05
C ALA A 194 66.42 -68.64 -33.92
N ASN A 195 65.98 -67.61 -33.19
CA ASN A 195 64.98 -67.69 -32.14
C ASN A 195 63.56 -67.50 -32.70
N TYR A 196 63.08 -68.46 -33.48
CA TYR A 196 61.83 -68.34 -34.26
C TYR A 196 60.55 -68.20 -33.42
N GLY A 197 60.52 -68.75 -32.19
CA GLY A 197 59.38 -68.59 -31.28
C GLY A 197 59.20 -67.14 -30.86
N LEU A 198 60.26 -66.51 -30.35
CA LEU A 198 60.25 -65.09 -29.98
C LEU A 198 60.00 -64.18 -31.18
N ALA A 199 60.55 -64.51 -32.36
CA ALA A 199 60.24 -63.78 -33.59
C ALA A 199 58.74 -63.85 -33.95
N THR A 200 58.12 -65.01 -33.77
CA THR A 200 56.68 -65.22 -34.02
C THR A 200 55.82 -64.39 -33.06
N ASP A 201 56.23 -64.30 -31.80
CA ASP A 201 55.52 -63.52 -30.78
C ASP A 201 55.60 -62.02 -31.05
N GLU A 202 56.78 -61.50 -31.43
CA GLU A 202 56.95 -60.11 -31.82
C GLU A 202 56.19 -59.75 -33.11
N ILE A 203 56.12 -60.67 -34.10
CA ILE A 203 55.28 -60.48 -35.29
C ILE A 203 53.80 -60.39 -34.90
N ARG A 204 53.33 -61.23 -33.96
CA ARG A 204 51.94 -61.18 -33.48
C ARG A 204 51.64 -59.90 -32.72
N ALA A 205 52.59 -59.41 -31.92
CA ALA A 205 52.47 -58.13 -31.22
C ALA A 205 52.36 -56.96 -32.21
N ALA A 206 53.19 -56.93 -33.26
CA ALA A 206 53.09 -55.93 -34.34
C ALA A 206 51.74 -56.02 -35.07
N GLN A 207 51.26 -57.21 -35.42
CA GLN A 207 49.95 -57.39 -36.08
C GLN A 207 48.79 -56.88 -35.22
N THR A 208 48.81 -57.16 -33.92
CA THR A 208 47.78 -56.68 -32.98
C THR A 208 47.81 -55.16 -32.91
N ALA A 209 49.01 -54.57 -32.80
CA ALA A 209 49.17 -53.13 -32.73
C ALA A 209 48.63 -52.41 -33.97
N LEU A 210 48.91 -52.95 -35.15
CA LEU A 210 48.44 -52.42 -36.44
C LEU A 210 46.94 -52.69 -36.67
N GLY A 211 46.42 -53.83 -36.23
CA GLY A 211 44.98 -54.11 -36.28
C GLY A 211 44.16 -53.09 -35.52
N ASP A 212 44.60 -52.73 -34.31
CA ASP A 212 43.93 -51.70 -33.50
C ASP A 212 44.03 -50.30 -34.12
N LEU A 213 45.15 -50.00 -34.79
CA LEU A 213 45.33 -48.75 -35.54
C LEU A 213 44.39 -48.66 -36.74
N ALA A 214 44.19 -49.76 -37.48
CA ALA A 214 43.36 -49.82 -38.68
C ALA A 214 41.88 -49.44 -38.43
N VAL A 215 41.40 -49.51 -37.19
CA VAL A 215 40.04 -49.12 -36.80
C VAL A 215 39.91 -47.61 -36.54
N GLN A 216 41.02 -46.91 -36.30
CA GLN A 216 41.03 -45.51 -35.85
C GLN A 216 41.42 -44.51 -36.96
N VAL A 217 41.96 -45.02 -38.06
CA VAL A 217 42.45 -44.26 -39.23
C VAL A 217 41.39 -44.18 -40.34
N THR A 218 41.64 -43.39 -41.39
CA THR A 218 40.73 -43.30 -42.54
C THR A 218 40.68 -44.63 -43.31
N PRO A 219 39.63 -44.90 -44.12
CA PRO A 219 39.55 -46.14 -44.90
C PRO A 219 40.79 -46.40 -45.78
N GLU A 220 41.30 -45.37 -46.45
CA GLU A 220 42.50 -45.44 -47.29
C GLU A 220 43.76 -45.81 -46.48
N GLN A 221 43.93 -45.19 -45.31
CA GLN A 221 45.02 -45.52 -44.39
C GLN A 221 44.86 -46.95 -43.84
N ALA A 222 43.63 -47.37 -43.56
CA ALA A 222 43.34 -48.70 -43.04
C ALA A 222 43.66 -49.80 -44.07
N ASP A 223 43.40 -49.56 -45.36
CA ASP A 223 43.77 -50.48 -46.44
C ASP A 223 45.29 -50.69 -46.47
N ALA A 224 46.06 -49.61 -46.38
CA ALA A 224 47.52 -49.69 -46.39
C ALA A 224 48.07 -50.36 -45.12
N VAL A 225 47.48 -50.11 -43.94
CA VAL A 225 47.82 -50.83 -42.70
C VAL A 225 47.50 -52.34 -42.83
N ARG A 226 46.38 -52.70 -43.45
CA ARG A 226 46.02 -54.11 -43.69
C ARG A 226 47.00 -54.80 -44.63
N GLU A 227 47.52 -54.11 -45.65
CA GLU A 227 48.56 -54.67 -46.51
C GLU A 227 49.82 -55.05 -45.70
N VAL A 228 50.23 -54.21 -44.75
CA VAL A 228 51.34 -54.53 -43.85
C VAL A 228 51.02 -55.76 -42.99
N VAL A 229 49.83 -55.81 -42.40
CA VAL A 229 49.39 -56.96 -41.59
C VAL A 229 49.42 -58.25 -42.41
N ASP A 230 48.96 -58.23 -43.65
CA ASP A 230 48.98 -59.38 -44.57
C ASP A 230 50.40 -59.86 -44.89
N ARG A 231 51.36 -58.92 -45.05
CA ARG A 231 52.79 -59.24 -45.22
C ARG A 231 53.33 -59.94 -43.98
N LEU A 232 53.00 -59.43 -42.79
CA LEU A 232 53.42 -60.04 -41.52
C LEU A 232 52.80 -61.43 -41.31
N GLN A 233 51.55 -61.64 -41.73
CA GLN A 233 50.91 -62.96 -41.68
C GLN A 233 51.61 -63.96 -42.63
N ARG A 234 52.01 -63.51 -43.83
CA ARG A 234 52.82 -64.34 -44.73
C ARG A 234 54.19 -64.67 -44.14
N ALA A 235 54.85 -63.71 -43.49
CA ALA A 235 56.11 -63.94 -42.79
C ALA A 235 55.95 -65.00 -41.69
N GLN A 236 54.91 -64.87 -40.86
CA GLN A 236 54.61 -65.81 -39.78
C GLN A 236 54.36 -67.24 -40.28
N LYS A 237 53.57 -67.41 -41.36
CA LYS A 237 53.29 -68.71 -41.96
C LYS A 237 54.52 -69.40 -42.55
N ARG A 238 55.57 -68.64 -42.85
CA ARG A 238 56.84 -69.16 -43.39
C ARG A 238 57.82 -69.58 -42.28
N LEU A 239 57.56 -69.24 -41.01
CA LEU A 239 58.39 -69.65 -39.89
C LEU A 239 57.89 -70.98 -39.27
N PRO A 240 58.80 -71.90 -38.88
CA PRO A 240 60.26 -71.86 -39.01
C PRO A 240 60.81 -72.42 -40.34
N GLN A 241 59.96 -72.93 -41.25
CA GLN A 241 60.42 -73.75 -42.38
C GLN A 241 61.16 -72.97 -43.48
N ARG A 242 60.92 -71.67 -43.61
CA ARG A 242 61.46 -70.78 -44.65
C ARG A 242 61.85 -69.41 -44.05
N PRO A 243 62.90 -69.35 -43.22
CA PRO A 243 63.25 -68.15 -42.45
C PRO A 243 63.75 -66.98 -43.32
N VAL A 244 64.45 -67.25 -44.42
CA VAL A 244 64.93 -66.21 -45.36
C VAL A 244 63.74 -65.50 -46.03
N LEU A 245 62.78 -66.27 -46.54
CA LEU A 245 61.56 -65.73 -47.15
C LEU A 245 60.63 -65.06 -46.13
N ALA A 246 60.74 -65.39 -44.84
CA ALA A 246 60.02 -64.69 -43.78
C ALA A 246 60.67 -63.32 -43.49
N ALA A 247 62.01 -63.27 -43.47
CA ALA A 247 62.77 -62.02 -43.32
C ALA A 247 62.48 -61.03 -44.47
N GLU A 248 62.40 -61.52 -45.71
CA GLU A 248 62.04 -60.69 -46.88
C GLU A 248 60.64 -60.06 -46.75
N GLU A 249 59.62 -60.82 -46.32
CA GLU A 249 58.28 -60.25 -46.12
C GLU A 249 58.25 -59.22 -44.98
N MET A 250 59.09 -59.40 -43.95
CA MET A 250 59.24 -58.40 -42.88
C MET A 250 59.99 -57.15 -43.33
N ASP A 251 60.93 -57.28 -44.27
CA ASP A 251 61.60 -56.16 -44.92
C ASP A 251 60.63 -55.33 -45.75
N ILE A 252 59.76 -56.00 -46.50
CA ILE A 252 58.67 -55.35 -47.24
C ILE A 252 57.69 -54.67 -46.27
N ALA A 253 57.25 -55.37 -45.21
CA ALA A 253 56.30 -54.84 -44.24
C ALA A 253 56.82 -53.57 -43.53
N TRP A 254 58.11 -53.53 -43.19
CA TRP A 254 58.72 -52.35 -42.56
C TRP A 254 58.86 -51.16 -43.51
N ARG A 255 59.19 -51.40 -44.79
CA ARG A 255 59.22 -50.31 -45.79
C ARG A 255 57.84 -49.71 -45.96
N LEU A 256 56.82 -50.55 -46.11
CA LEU A 256 55.42 -50.11 -46.16
C LEU A 256 55.01 -49.33 -44.90
N LEU A 257 55.45 -49.74 -43.71
CA LEU A 257 55.21 -48.97 -42.48
C LEU A 257 55.93 -47.61 -42.46
N ASN A 258 57.16 -47.57 -42.95
CA ASN A 258 57.92 -46.33 -43.04
C ASN A 258 57.28 -45.35 -44.04
N ASP A 259 56.68 -45.86 -45.12
CA ASP A 259 55.93 -45.07 -46.08
C ASP A 259 54.59 -44.57 -45.51
N LEU A 260 54.05 -45.25 -44.49
CA LEU A 260 52.83 -44.85 -43.77
C LEU A 260 53.04 -43.77 -42.71
N LEU A 261 54.26 -43.59 -42.20
CA LEU A 261 54.59 -42.54 -41.23
C LEU A 261 54.11 -41.15 -41.67
N PRO A 262 54.52 -40.62 -42.84
CA PRO A 262 54.12 -39.27 -43.26
C PRO A 262 52.61 -39.12 -43.49
N LEU A 263 51.92 -40.21 -43.86
CA LEU A 263 50.48 -40.23 -44.12
C LEU A 263 49.63 -40.17 -42.85
N LEU A 264 50.20 -40.58 -41.71
CA LEU A 264 49.50 -40.68 -40.42
C LEU A 264 49.89 -39.55 -39.45
N THR A 265 50.95 -38.80 -39.76
CA THR A 265 51.46 -37.67 -38.95
C THR A 265 50.99 -36.30 -39.41
N THR A 266 50.30 -36.19 -40.55
CA THR A 266 49.78 -34.91 -41.02
C THR A 266 48.54 -34.52 -40.21
N PRO A 267 48.57 -33.40 -39.46
CA PRO A 267 47.35 -32.88 -38.85
C PRO A 267 46.35 -32.50 -39.96
N PRO A 268 45.04 -32.79 -39.80
CA PRO A 268 44.05 -32.25 -40.70
C PRO A 268 44.00 -30.73 -40.52
N GLY A 269 44.49 -30.00 -41.52
CA GLY A 269 44.32 -28.56 -41.63
C GLY A 269 45.39 -27.72 -40.92
N THR A 270 46.57 -27.60 -41.52
CA THR A 270 47.18 -26.27 -41.58
C THR A 270 46.33 -25.48 -42.58
N LEU A 271 45.27 -24.82 -42.09
CA LEU A 271 44.79 -23.66 -42.81
C LEU A 271 45.99 -22.74 -42.93
N SER A 272 46.46 -22.56 -44.18
CA SER A 272 47.35 -21.47 -44.54
C SER A 272 46.85 -20.21 -43.84
N PRO A 273 47.69 -19.41 -43.16
CA PRO A 273 47.22 -18.13 -42.66
C PRO A 273 46.71 -17.35 -43.87
N THR A 274 45.40 -17.11 -43.92
CA THR A 274 44.81 -16.08 -44.78
C THR A 274 45.68 -14.84 -44.59
N PRO A 275 46.24 -14.25 -45.65
CA PRO A 275 47.05 -13.05 -45.51
C PRO A 275 46.19 -12.01 -44.79
N ALA A 276 46.72 -11.51 -43.68
CA ALA A 276 46.09 -10.45 -42.91
C ALA A 276 45.74 -9.32 -43.87
N ALA A 277 44.45 -8.98 -43.94
CA ALA A 277 44.02 -7.77 -44.60
C ALA A 277 44.78 -6.60 -43.97
N GLU A 278 45.50 -5.88 -44.81
CA GLU A 278 46.26 -4.69 -44.53
C GLU A 278 45.30 -3.61 -44.01
N ASN A 279 45.23 -3.47 -42.68
CA ASN A 279 44.55 -2.33 -42.07
C ASN A 279 45.42 -1.09 -42.27
N THR A 280 44.86 -0.20 -43.09
CA THR A 280 45.11 1.23 -43.32
C THR A 280 46.06 1.94 -42.33
N PRO A 281 46.99 2.79 -42.80
CA PRO A 281 47.88 3.55 -41.93
C PRO A 281 47.14 4.60 -41.09
N THR A 282 47.40 4.55 -39.78
CA THR A 282 47.07 5.61 -38.80
C THR A 282 47.78 6.92 -39.17
N PRO A 283 47.09 8.07 -39.26
CA PRO A 283 47.74 9.35 -39.49
C PRO A 283 48.56 9.78 -38.25
N THR A 284 49.82 10.13 -38.50
CA THR A 284 50.77 10.72 -37.54
C THR A 284 50.21 11.99 -36.90
N PRO A 285 50.26 12.15 -35.56
CA PRO A 285 49.95 13.43 -34.92
C PRO A 285 51.08 14.45 -35.14
N THR A 286 50.74 15.58 -35.75
CA THR A 286 51.60 16.77 -35.87
C THR A 286 51.95 17.33 -34.48
N PRO A 287 53.23 17.56 -34.15
CA PRO A 287 53.59 18.22 -32.90
C PRO A 287 53.30 19.73 -32.99
N THR A 288 52.53 20.22 -32.01
CA THR A 288 52.32 21.65 -31.72
C THR A 288 53.65 22.32 -31.34
N PRO A 289 54.06 23.43 -31.97
CA PRO A 289 55.13 24.25 -31.45
C PRO A 289 54.55 25.27 -30.45
N ASN A 290 55.17 25.35 -29.29
CA ASN A 290 55.10 26.45 -28.32
C ASN A 290 56.58 26.72 -27.91
N PRO A 291 57.04 27.95 -27.65
CA PRO A 291 56.33 29.20 -27.33
C PRO A 291 56.39 30.30 -28.40
#